data_AF-A0A7X4HEQ1-F1
#
_entry.id   AF-A0A7X4HEQ1-F1
#
_cell.length_a   1.000
_cell.length_b   1.000
_cell.length_c   1.000
_cell.angle_alpha   90.00
_cell.angle_beta   90.00
_cell.angle_gamma   90.00
#
_symmetry.space_group_name_H-M   'P 1'
#
loop_
_entity.id
_entity.type
_entity.pdbx_description
1 polymer ?
#
loop_
_entity_poly.entity_id
_entity_poly.type
_entity_poly.pdbx_seq_one_letter_code
_entity_poly.pdbx_strand_id
1 'polypeptide(L)'
;MMPFRTPNLTLALLLALPAFTAQAQQQAAEPSSSVTVAGKRNAAGDPREIIAARSKTLSPNHASSCAFMSGYSAADDETMLRYMSDFNHGGQADGAQRLSENSPAGDVSTIDDRRAASSDFAMPEITDTSQCGAADSRIAVARNRIMRKDKSLANAFVAMDQQDYATAQQQFKLAWDKIGYGEAALMLGKMHLYGMGTPRDTKLAIYWLEQVVDKPYHPVFDRMKFDPAQPELINDRVEAIMLLAKINLVGIGVPKNGAEVRRWYAKAADVGFAPAANLLGMAFLTGYGGGRDVAKARASLQQAGEEGYLPALYELGRLYYNGDEGLPKDYKMAGAYFSAAAKAGHVESIYAAARMYDLGYGVAPDQQRAIALYKQAAVKGHPAAEGALATYFYEGKLVPQDYSTARKLFNEAAKQGQADAMFNLAVMTMEGQGGSKDMAVAYVWFSLAKAAGYADADAALASVGPRLTAQEKQRADAVLKPTAKR
;
A
#
# COMPACT_ATOMS: atom_id res chain seq x y z
N MET A 1 19.32 -62.50 -15.73
CA MET A 1 18.47 -63.20 -16.72
C MET A 1 17.62 -62.15 -17.42
N MET A 2 17.82 -62.08 -18.73
CA MET A 2 17.16 -61.24 -19.76
C MET A 2 15.77 -61.82 -20.14
N PRO A 3 14.91 -61.22 -21.01
CA PRO A 3 14.93 -59.86 -21.63
C PRO A 3 13.55 -59.22 -22.07
N PHE A 4 13.65 -58.02 -22.69
CA PHE A 4 12.80 -57.40 -23.76
C PHE A 4 11.38 -56.92 -23.39
N ARG A 5 10.83 -55.80 -23.92
CA ARG A 5 10.93 -55.20 -25.26
C ARG A 5 10.42 -53.74 -25.31
N THR A 6 11.01 -52.91 -26.17
CA THR A 6 10.51 -51.60 -26.61
C THR A 6 9.34 -51.73 -27.60
N PRO A 7 8.60 -50.64 -27.85
CA PRO A 7 8.70 -50.08 -29.20
C PRO A 7 8.80 -48.54 -29.24
N ASN A 8 9.56 -48.09 -30.24
CA ASN A 8 9.57 -46.73 -30.77
C ASN A 8 8.24 -46.40 -31.44
N LEU A 9 7.75 -45.16 -31.29
CA LEU A 9 6.92 -44.48 -32.29
C LEU A 9 7.05 -42.95 -32.10
N THR A 10 7.88 -42.37 -32.98
CA THR A 10 7.66 -41.11 -33.72
C THR A 10 7.05 -39.91 -32.99
N LEU A 11 7.96 -38.96 -32.71
CA LEU A 11 7.87 -37.53 -32.98
C LEU A 11 6.58 -37.05 -33.70
N ALA A 12 5.77 -36.26 -32.99
CA ALA A 12 4.92 -35.23 -33.57
C ALA A 12 5.00 -33.98 -32.68
N LEU A 13 5.78 -33.02 -33.17
CA LEU A 13 5.88 -31.65 -32.70
C LEU A 13 4.53 -30.96 -32.96
N LEU A 14 3.85 -30.47 -31.92
CA LEU A 14 2.79 -29.46 -32.06
C LEU A 14 2.70 -28.64 -30.77
N LEU A 15 3.50 -27.56 -30.76
CA LEU A 15 3.23 -26.36 -29.99
C LEU A 15 1.88 -25.80 -30.44
N ALA A 16 0.86 -25.94 -29.59
CA ALA A 16 -0.39 -25.20 -29.73
C ALA A 16 -0.56 -24.32 -28.49
N LEU A 17 0.02 -23.13 -28.56
CA LEU A 17 -0.47 -21.97 -27.83
C LEU A 17 -1.95 -21.79 -28.19
N PRO A 18 -2.87 -21.52 -27.25
CA PRO A 18 -4.15 -20.96 -27.63
C PRO A 18 -3.86 -19.57 -28.19
N ALA A 19 -3.80 -19.47 -29.52
CA ALA A 19 -4.03 -18.23 -30.21
C ALA A 19 -5.41 -17.76 -29.76
N PHE A 20 -5.44 -16.76 -28.88
CA PHE A 20 -6.60 -15.89 -28.75
C PHE A 20 -6.81 -15.30 -30.14
N THR A 21 -7.69 -15.93 -30.91
CA THR A 21 -8.37 -15.26 -32.01
C THR A 21 -9.15 -14.14 -31.36
N ALA A 22 -8.55 -12.96 -31.30
CA ALA A 22 -9.29 -11.72 -31.24
C ALA A 22 -10.21 -11.77 -32.46
N GLN A 23 -11.46 -12.20 -32.24
CA GLN A 23 -12.53 -11.74 -33.11
C GLN A 23 -12.41 -10.22 -33.05
N ALA A 24 -11.91 -9.65 -34.14
CA ALA A 24 -12.09 -8.25 -34.44
C ALA A 24 -13.59 -8.04 -34.44
N GLN A 25 -14.14 -7.66 -33.29
CA GLN A 25 -15.29 -6.78 -33.28
C GLN A 25 -14.88 -5.64 -34.19
N GLN A 26 -15.52 -5.58 -35.36
CA GLN A 26 -15.64 -4.36 -36.13
C GLN A 26 -16.28 -3.34 -35.18
N GLN A 27 -15.43 -2.69 -34.37
CA GLN A 27 -15.68 -1.36 -33.90
C GLN A 27 -15.89 -0.56 -35.18
N ALA A 28 -17.11 -0.08 -35.36
CA ALA A 28 -17.37 0.99 -36.28
C ALA A 28 -16.27 2.03 -36.04
N ALA A 29 -15.50 2.34 -37.09
CA ALA A 29 -14.52 3.39 -37.03
C ALA A 29 -15.29 4.69 -36.73
N GLU A 30 -15.36 5.06 -35.46
CA GLU A 30 -15.76 6.40 -35.07
C GLU A 30 -14.81 7.37 -35.78
N PRO A 31 -15.30 8.45 -36.40
CA PRO A 31 -14.43 9.45 -36.97
C PRO A 31 -13.57 10.00 -35.82
N SER A 32 -12.30 9.62 -35.78
CA SER A 32 -11.35 10.05 -34.76
C SER A 32 -10.93 11.50 -35.04
N SER A 33 -11.86 12.45 -34.89
CA SER A 33 -11.53 13.86 -34.92
C SER A 33 -10.93 14.25 -33.57
N SER A 34 -9.62 14.10 -33.45
CA SER A 34 -8.88 14.54 -32.27
C SER A 34 -8.74 16.07 -32.27
N VAL A 35 -9.03 16.75 -31.16
CA VAL A 35 -8.90 18.21 -31.06
C VAL A 35 -7.52 18.55 -30.53
N THR A 36 -6.64 19.08 -31.37
CA THR A 36 -5.31 19.55 -30.94
C THR A 36 -5.38 20.99 -30.45
N VAL A 37 -5.23 21.19 -29.14
CA VAL A 37 -5.05 22.49 -28.51
C VAL A 37 -3.58 22.89 -28.62
N ALA A 38 -3.29 23.93 -29.39
CA ALA A 38 -1.93 24.41 -29.57
C ALA A 38 -1.46 25.26 -28.39
N GLY A 39 -0.33 24.88 -27.78
CA GLY A 39 0.36 25.73 -26.82
C GLY A 39 1.08 26.89 -27.52
N LYS A 40 1.01 28.12 -26.99
CA LYS A 40 1.81 29.25 -27.47
C LYS A 40 2.98 29.49 -26.53
N ARG A 41 4.21 29.59 -27.07
CA ARG A 41 5.39 30.10 -26.36
C ARG A 41 5.45 31.62 -26.48
N ASN A 42 5.88 32.36 -25.44
CA ASN A 42 6.01 33.81 -25.55
C ASN A 42 7.13 34.20 -26.52
N ALA A 43 6.86 35.27 -27.27
CA ALA A 43 7.89 36.14 -27.82
C ALA A 43 7.98 37.37 -26.90
N ALA A 44 9.09 37.49 -26.17
CA ALA A 44 9.53 38.67 -25.39
C ALA A 44 8.51 39.28 -24.38
N GLY A 45 8.51 38.77 -23.13
CA GLY A 45 7.79 39.30 -21.96
C GLY A 45 8.26 38.62 -20.65
N ASP A 46 8.03 39.26 -19.48
CA ASP A 46 8.53 38.98 -18.11
C ASP A 46 9.28 37.63 -17.88
N PRO A 47 10.57 37.64 -17.50
CA PRO A 47 11.37 36.43 -17.27
C PRO A 47 10.92 35.56 -16.08
N ARG A 48 9.89 35.95 -15.31
CA ARG A 48 9.26 35.12 -14.26
C ARG A 48 8.06 34.30 -14.74
N GLU A 49 7.57 34.52 -15.96
CA GLU A 49 6.58 33.62 -16.59
C GLU A 49 7.30 32.43 -17.23
N ILE A 50 7.26 31.27 -16.58
CA ILE A 50 7.73 30.02 -17.20
C ILE A 50 6.71 29.63 -18.26
N ILE A 51 7.04 29.80 -19.54
CA ILE A 51 6.17 29.39 -20.65
C ILE A 51 6.76 28.16 -21.33
N ALA A 52 6.14 27.01 -21.09
CA ALA A 52 6.44 25.78 -21.81
C ALA A 52 5.16 24.97 -22.12
N ALA A 53 4.17 25.58 -22.77
CA ALA A 53 2.99 24.84 -23.23
C ALA A 53 3.34 23.92 -24.42
N ARG A 54 3.32 22.60 -24.21
CA ARG A 54 3.30 21.60 -25.30
C ARG A 54 1.85 21.49 -25.82
N SER A 55 1.66 21.50 -27.13
CA SER A 55 0.34 21.25 -27.72
C SER A 55 -0.23 19.90 -27.26
N LYS A 56 -1.53 19.84 -26.97
CA LYS A 56 -2.20 18.67 -26.41
C LYS A 56 -3.37 18.25 -27.29
N THR A 57 -3.48 16.96 -27.54
CA THR A 57 -4.58 16.39 -28.32
C THR A 57 -5.63 15.81 -27.38
N LEU A 58 -6.84 16.33 -27.46
CA LEU A 58 -8.00 15.94 -26.65
C LEU A 58 -8.93 15.05 -27.46
N SER A 59 -9.59 14.11 -26.77
CA SER A 59 -10.70 13.36 -27.36
C SER A 59 -11.90 14.31 -27.58
N PRO A 60 -12.71 14.07 -28.63
CA PRO A 60 -13.89 14.89 -28.92
C PRO A 60 -14.80 15.05 -27.70
N ASN A 61 -15.06 13.97 -26.96
CA ASN A 61 -15.95 13.96 -25.79
C ASN A 61 -15.43 14.83 -24.63
N HIS A 62 -14.11 14.97 -24.47
CA HIS A 62 -13.53 15.88 -23.47
C HIS A 62 -13.42 17.32 -24.01
N ALA A 63 -13.30 17.50 -25.32
CA ALA A 63 -13.25 18.83 -25.92
C ALA A 63 -14.63 19.49 -25.98
N SER A 64 -15.72 18.73 -26.01
CA SER A 64 -17.09 19.26 -26.24
C SER A 64 -18.05 19.18 -25.05
N SER A 65 -17.73 18.46 -23.96
CA SER A 65 -18.65 18.25 -22.84
C SER A 65 -18.19 18.85 -21.51
N CYS A 66 -19.14 19.14 -20.62
CA CYS A 66 -18.85 19.63 -19.26
C CYS A 66 -18.12 18.59 -18.38
N ALA A 67 -17.98 17.34 -18.84
CA ALA A 67 -17.17 16.33 -18.16
C ALA A 67 -15.70 16.74 -18.04
N PHE A 68 -15.23 17.63 -18.93
CA PHE A 68 -13.92 18.25 -18.85
C PHE A 68 -13.71 19.10 -17.59
N MET A 69 -14.79 19.66 -17.02
CA MET A 69 -14.75 20.54 -15.86
C MET A 69 -14.80 19.79 -14.51
N SER A 70 -15.19 18.51 -14.50
CA SER A 70 -15.37 17.74 -13.26
C SER A 70 -14.18 16.87 -12.87
N GLY A 71 -13.28 16.55 -13.81
CA GLY A 71 -12.19 15.58 -13.59
C GLY A 71 -10.76 16.15 -13.74
N TYR A 72 -10.60 17.46 -13.93
CA TYR A 72 -9.30 18.06 -14.21
C TYR A 72 -8.79 18.94 -13.07
N SER A 73 -7.60 18.63 -12.55
CA SER A 73 -6.89 19.55 -11.65
C SER A 73 -6.28 20.69 -12.46
N ALA A 74 -6.80 21.90 -12.25
CA ALA A 74 -6.32 23.11 -12.89
C ALA A 74 -4.86 23.48 -12.55
N ALA A 75 -4.26 22.80 -11.56
CA ALA A 75 -2.86 22.97 -11.19
C ALA A 75 -1.90 22.30 -12.21
N ASP A 76 -2.41 21.43 -13.09
CA ASP A 76 -1.55 20.49 -13.82
C ASP A 76 -1.22 20.90 -15.27
N ASP A 77 -1.87 21.92 -15.87
CA ASP A 77 -1.67 22.24 -17.31
C ASP A 77 -2.11 23.64 -17.77
N GLU A 78 -1.13 24.48 -18.14
CA GLU A 78 -1.33 25.83 -18.70
C GLU A 78 -2.01 25.86 -20.08
N THR A 79 -1.85 24.81 -20.90
CA THR A 79 -2.48 24.70 -22.22
C THR A 79 -3.98 24.53 -22.07
N MET A 80 -4.40 23.74 -21.09
CA MET A 80 -5.80 23.53 -20.74
C MET A 80 -6.42 24.76 -20.11
N LEU A 81 -5.67 25.50 -19.31
CA LEU A 81 -6.13 26.77 -18.74
C LEU A 81 -6.46 27.82 -19.82
N ARG A 82 -5.67 27.88 -20.89
CA ARG A 82 -5.95 28.74 -22.05
C ARG A 82 -7.15 28.24 -22.86
N TYR A 83 -7.23 26.92 -23.05
CA TYR A 83 -8.41 26.31 -23.67
C TYR A 83 -9.69 26.68 -22.91
N MET A 84 -9.67 26.64 -21.58
CA MET A 84 -10.81 27.02 -20.73
C MET A 84 -11.09 28.53 -20.72
N SER A 85 -10.08 29.40 -20.83
CA SER A 85 -10.31 30.85 -20.97
C SER A 85 -10.90 31.24 -22.31
N ASP A 86 -10.73 30.38 -23.32
CA ASP A 86 -11.14 30.63 -24.71
C ASP A 86 -12.31 29.71 -25.12
N PHE A 87 -12.77 28.82 -24.22
CA PHE A 87 -13.79 27.80 -24.49
C PHE A 87 -15.12 28.46 -24.85
N ASN A 88 -15.47 28.35 -26.13
CA ASN A 88 -16.70 28.90 -26.71
C ASN A 88 -16.95 30.41 -26.46
N HIS A 89 -15.88 31.19 -26.25
CA HIS A 89 -15.99 32.65 -26.20
C HIS A 89 -15.88 33.25 -27.61
N GLY A 90 -16.96 33.13 -28.38
CA GLY A 90 -17.20 33.94 -29.57
C GLY A 90 -17.48 35.43 -29.28
N GLY A 91 -17.28 35.88 -28.03
CA GLY A 91 -17.49 37.25 -27.60
C GLY A 91 -16.77 37.49 -26.28
N GLN A 92 -16.08 38.63 -26.19
CA GLN A 92 -15.26 39.09 -25.08
C GLN A 92 -15.91 38.84 -23.71
N ALA A 93 -15.31 37.95 -22.92
CA ALA A 93 -15.67 37.77 -21.51
C ALA A 93 -15.04 38.90 -20.67
N ASP A 94 -15.53 40.12 -20.83
CA ASP A 94 -15.21 41.27 -19.97
C ASP A 94 -16.01 41.23 -18.65
N GLY A 95 -16.23 40.03 -18.11
CA GLY A 95 -17.05 39.76 -16.93
C GLY A 95 -16.29 39.83 -15.60
N ALA A 96 -15.15 40.51 -15.57
CA ALA A 96 -14.22 40.55 -14.44
C ALA A 96 -14.73 41.29 -13.19
N GLN A 97 -15.98 41.77 -13.14
CA GLN A 97 -16.43 42.72 -12.11
C GLN A 97 -17.41 42.17 -11.06
N ARG A 98 -17.79 40.88 -11.08
CA ARG A 98 -18.79 40.35 -10.12
C ARG A 98 -18.45 38.96 -9.57
N LEU A 99 -17.23 38.77 -9.08
CA LEU A 99 -16.80 37.49 -8.50
C LEU A 99 -16.23 37.71 -7.10
N SER A 100 -16.85 37.08 -6.09
CA SER A 100 -16.34 37.02 -4.72
C SER A 100 -15.25 35.94 -4.65
N GLU A 101 -14.07 36.30 -4.15
CA GLU A 101 -12.97 35.35 -3.90
C GLU A 101 -13.29 34.28 -2.85
N ASN A 102 -14.44 34.38 -2.19
CA ASN A 102 -14.90 33.50 -1.12
C ASN A 102 -16.04 32.54 -1.56
N SER A 103 -16.45 32.54 -2.84
CA SER A 103 -17.47 31.60 -3.34
C SER A 103 -16.91 30.75 -4.48
N PRO A 104 -16.54 29.47 -4.24
CA PRO A 104 -16.08 28.58 -5.30
C PRO A 104 -17.15 28.32 -6.36
N ALA A 105 -18.44 28.53 -6.08
CA ALA A 105 -19.51 28.43 -7.09
C ALA A 105 -19.82 29.78 -7.80
N GLY A 106 -19.07 30.84 -7.50
CA GLY A 106 -19.44 32.20 -7.90
C GLY A 106 -20.63 32.75 -7.09
N ASP A 107 -20.83 34.07 -7.12
CA ASP A 107 -22.05 34.68 -6.59
C ASP A 107 -23.13 34.67 -7.70
N VAL A 108 -23.82 33.54 -7.82
CA VAL A 108 -24.89 33.32 -8.80
C VAL A 108 -26.18 34.10 -8.49
N SER A 109 -26.27 34.76 -7.33
CA SER A 109 -27.48 35.52 -6.93
C SER A 109 -27.80 36.71 -7.85
N THR A 110 -26.85 37.09 -8.71
CA THR A 110 -27.00 38.19 -9.68
C THR A 110 -27.00 37.75 -11.14
N ILE A 111 -27.03 36.44 -11.41
CA ILE A 111 -27.08 35.90 -12.77
C ILE A 111 -28.54 35.81 -13.21
N ASP A 112 -28.97 36.77 -14.02
CA ASP A 112 -30.29 36.75 -14.69
C ASP A 112 -30.23 35.79 -15.89
N ASP A 113 -30.11 34.48 -15.64
CA ASP A 113 -30.33 33.46 -16.66
C ASP A 113 -31.81 33.07 -16.65
N ARG A 114 -32.65 33.90 -17.30
CA ARG A 114 -34.04 33.53 -17.63
C ARG A 114 -34.08 32.49 -18.75
N ARG A 115 -33.53 31.30 -18.48
CA ARG A 115 -33.92 30.06 -19.14
C ARG A 115 -34.19 29.01 -18.07
N ALA A 116 -35.43 29.05 -17.62
CA ALA A 116 -36.21 27.95 -17.06
C ALA A 116 -35.53 27.13 -15.95
N ALA A 117 -35.71 27.59 -14.71
CA ALA A 117 -36.17 26.69 -13.67
C ALA A 117 -37.58 26.19 -14.08
N SER A 118 -37.65 25.10 -14.86
CA SER A 118 -38.87 24.29 -14.95
C SER A 118 -38.76 23.15 -13.94
N SER A 119 -39.77 23.07 -13.09
CA SER A 119 -39.88 22.21 -11.90
C SER A 119 -40.19 20.74 -12.19
N ASP A 120 -39.61 20.14 -13.23
CA ASP A 120 -39.92 18.74 -13.59
C ASP A 120 -38.76 17.81 -13.24
N PHE A 121 -38.98 16.98 -12.21
CA PHE A 121 -38.15 15.83 -11.82
C PHE A 121 -38.28 14.69 -12.86
N ALA A 122 -37.89 14.95 -14.10
CA ALA A 122 -37.64 13.91 -15.09
C ALA A 122 -36.14 13.92 -15.43
N MET A 123 -35.47 12.77 -15.29
CA MET A 123 -34.12 12.60 -15.81
C MET A 123 -34.15 12.88 -17.32
N PRO A 124 -33.41 13.87 -17.84
CA PRO A 124 -33.42 14.13 -19.27
C PRO A 124 -32.76 12.94 -19.98
N GLU A 125 -33.38 12.47 -21.06
CA GLU A 125 -32.69 11.60 -22.01
C GLU A 125 -31.39 12.30 -22.44
N ILE A 126 -30.27 11.60 -22.31
CA ILE A 126 -28.96 12.09 -22.74
C ILE A 126 -28.96 12.07 -24.26
N THR A 127 -29.49 13.13 -24.87
CA THR A 127 -29.21 13.46 -26.26
C THR A 127 -27.82 14.09 -26.33
N ASP A 128 -27.03 13.66 -27.30
CA ASP A 128 -25.58 13.85 -27.51
C ASP A 128 -25.08 15.31 -27.70
N THR A 129 -25.79 16.30 -27.14
CA THR A 129 -25.50 17.73 -27.30
C THR A 129 -25.80 18.55 -26.04
N SER A 130 -25.51 18.05 -24.84
CA SER A 130 -25.53 18.88 -23.62
C SER A 130 -24.33 19.84 -23.61
N GLN A 131 -24.42 20.91 -24.41
CA GLN A 131 -23.46 22.01 -24.39
C GLN A 131 -23.55 22.73 -23.03
N CYS A 132 -22.40 22.97 -22.39
CA CYS A 132 -22.34 23.70 -21.12
C CYS A 132 -23.01 25.07 -21.24
N GLY A 133 -23.82 25.44 -20.24
CA GLY A 133 -24.43 26.76 -20.18
C GLY A 133 -23.38 27.84 -19.93
N ALA A 134 -23.71 29.09 -20.27
CA ALA A 134 -22.84 30.24 -20.00
C ALA A 134 -22.56 30.42 -18.49
N ALA A 135 -23.47 29.96 -17.62
CA ALA A 135 -23.24 29.92 -16.17
C ALA A 135 -22.16 28.91 -15.78
N ASP A 136 -22.23 27.68 -16.29
CA ASP A 136 -21.27 26.61 -16.00
C ASP A 136 -19.84 27.00 -16.41
N SER A 137 -19.68 27.57 -17.61
CA SER A 137 -18.39 28.07 -18.10
C SER A 137 -17.84 29.22 -17.24
N ARG A 138 -18.70 30.15 -16.82
CA ARG A 138 -18.29 31.27 -15.94
C ARG A 138 -17.83 30.78 -14.57
N ILE A 139 -18.51 29.78 -14.00
CA ILE A 139 -18.14 29.16 -12.72
C ILE A 139 -16.78 28.45 -12.86
N ALA A 140 -16.56 27.70 -13.93
CA ALA A 140 -15.29 27.02 -14.18
C ALA A 140 -14.11 28.00 -14.36
N VAL A 141 -14.29 29.05 -15.15
CA VAL A 141 -13.25 30.09 -15.36
C VAL A 141 -12.94 30.81 -14.04
N ALA A 142 -13.96 31.11 -13.23
CA ALA A 142 -13.79 31.74 -11.92
C ALA A 142 -13.00 30.85 -10.95
N ARG A 143 -13.37 29.56 -10.81
CA ARG A 143 -12.63 28.59 -9.98
C ARG A 143 -11.16 28.52 -10.39
N ASN A 144 -10.88 28.39 -11.68
CA ASN A 144 -9.51 28.33 -12.19
C ASN A 144 -8.70 29.61 -11.96
N ARG A 145 -9.36 30.78 -11.96
CA ARG A 145 -8.69 32.05 -11.66
C ARG A 145 -8.36 32.16 -10.17
N ILE A 146 -9.29 31.76 -9.29
CA ILE A 146 -9.08 31.75 -7.84
C ILE A 146 -7.96 30.77 -7.49
N MET A 147 -8.03 29.52 -7.99
CA MET A 147 -7.02 28.49 -7.74
C MET A 147 -5.59 28.90 -8.15
N ARG A 148 -5.43 29.65 -9.26
CA ARG A 148 -4.10 30.10 -9.72
C ARG A 148 -3.46 31.17 -8.86
N LYS A 149 -4.26 32.01 -8.21
CA LYS A 149 -3.77 33.15 -7.43
C LYS A 149 -3.82 32.89 -5.93
N ASP A 150 -4.53 31.86 -5.52
CA ASP A 150 -4.65 31.51 -4.12
C ASP A 150 -3.32 30.96 -3.58
N LYS A 151 -2.88 31.56 -2.48
CA LYS A 151 -1.69 31.15 -1.74
C LYS A 151 -2.03 30.62 -0.36
N SER A 152 -3.32 30.46 -0.03
CA SER A 152 -3.73 30.14 1.35
C SER A 152 -3.19 28.78 1.77
N LEU A 153 -3.24 27.76 0.90
CA LEU A 153 -2.67 26.45 1.20
C LEU A 153 -1.14 26.50 1.38
N ALA A 154 -0.43 27.18 0.47
CA ALA A 154 1.03 27.32 0.56
C ALA A 154 1.45 28.10 1.81
N ASN A 155 0.77 29.21 2.10
CA ASN A 155 1.01 30.01 3.30
C ASN A 155 0.73 29.21 4.58
N ALA A 156 -0.27 28.32 4.56
CA ALA A 156 -0.56 27.45 5.69
C ALA A 156 0.59 26.48 5.99
N PHE A 157 1.16 25.84 4.96
CA PHE A 157 2.32 24.96 5.13
C PHE A 157 3.57 25.73 5.55
N VAL A 158 3.81 26.93 5.00
CA VAL A 158 4.92 27.80 5.46
C VAL A 158 4.78 28.13 6.96
N ALA A 159 3.57 28.47 7.41
CA ALA A 159 3.32 28.71 8.84
C ALA A 159 3.50 27.44 9.68
N MET A 160 3.11 26.28 9.16
CA MET A 160 3.29 24.98 9.81
C MET A 160 4.78 24.65 10.02
N ASP A 161 5.62 24.88 9.01
CA ASP A 161 7.07 24.68 9.07
C ASP A 161 7.73 25.62 10.08
N GLN A 162 7.19 26.84 10.22
CA GLN A 162 7.61 27.82 11.22
C GLN A 162 7.06 27.54 12.63
N GLN A 163 6.27 26.47 12.80
CA GLN A 163 5.56 26.14 14.04
C GLN A 163 4.57 27.23 14.50
N ASP A 164 4.17 28.14 13.61
CA ASP A 164 3.10 29.10 13.86
C ASP A 164 1.75 28.44 13.55
N TYR A 165 1.32 27.57 14.47
CA TYR A 165 0.12 26.79 14.30
C TYR A 165 -1.17 27.63 14.30
N ALA A 166 -1.17 28.80 14.92
CA ALA A 166 -2.33 29.68 14.91
C ALA A 166 -2.57 30.24 13.49
N THR A 167 -1.52 30.75 12.86
CA THR A 167 -1.59 31.22 11.47
C THR A 167 -1.85 30.06 10.51
N ALA A 168 -1.19 28.91 10.71
CA ALA A 168 -1.41 27.73 9.87
C ALA A 168 -2.87 27.29 9.88
N GLN A 169 -3.51 27.21 11.06
CA GLN A 169 -4.92 26.82 11.18
C GLN A 169 -5.84 27.79 10.43
N GLN A 170 -5.61 29.09 10.57
CA GLN A 170 -6.39 30.12 9.88
C GLN A 170 -6.25 30.01 8.35
N GLN A 171 -5.01 29.81 7.87
CA GLN A 171 -4.74 29.68 6.44
C GLN A 171 -5.29 28.37 5.86
N PHE A 172 -5.20 27.25 6.57
CA PHE A 172 -5.85 26.00 6.15
C PHE A 172 -7.38 26.15 6.12
N LYS A 173 -7.99 26.81 7.12
CA LYS A 173 -9.43 27.06 7.10
C LYS A 173 -9.84 27.94 5.92
N LEU A 174 -9.07 29.00 5.65
CA LEU A 174 -9.26 29.86 4.48
C LEU A 174 -9.15 29.08 3.16
N ALA A 175 -8.14 28.21 3.06
CA ALA A 175 -7.90 27.35 1.90
C ALA A 175 -9.06 26.39 1.65
N TRP A 176 -9.58 25.79 2.72
CA TRP A 176 -10.78 24.96 2.65
C TRP A 176 -12.01 25.78 2.21
N ASP A 177 -12.27 26.93 2.82
CA ASP A 177 -13.49 27.69 2.54
C ASP A 177 -13.51 28.28 1.12
N LYS A 178 -12.33 28.68 0.60
CA LYS A 178 -12.21 29.28 -0.73
C LYS A 178 -12.35 28.27 -1.86
N ILE A 179 -11.59 27.18 -1.77
CA ILE A 179 -11.39 26.24 -2.90
C ILE A 179 -11.82 24.83 -2.51
N GLY A 180 -11.78 24.50 -1.22
CA GLY A 180 -11.98 23.15 -0.75
C GLY A 180 -10.76 22.29 -1.04
N TYR A 181 -9.55 22.73 -0.69
CA TYR A 181 -8.34 21.88 -0.76
C TYR A 181 -8.45 20.71 0.21
N GLY A 182 -8.21 19.48 -0.23
CA GLY A 182 -8.39 18.30 0.63
C GLY A 182 -7.29 18.17 1.66
N GLU A 183 -6.08 18.55 1.27
CA GLU A 183 -4.90 18.73 2.12
C GLU A 183 -5.20 19.69 3.27
N ALA A 184 -5.94 20.77 3.02
CA ALA A 184 -6.30 21.72 4.07
C ALA A 184 -7.21 21.10 5.13
N ALA A 185 -8.28 20.40 4.72
CA ALA A 185 -9.15 19.70 5.66
C ALA A 185 -8.43 18.56 6.38
N LEU A 186 -7.59 17.80 5.68
CA LEU A 186 -6.76 16.76 6.29
C LEU A 186 -5.85 17.34 7.37
N MET A 187 -5.19 18.47 7.09
CA MET A 187 -4.32 19.14 8.05
C MET A 187 -5.10 19.70 9.24
N LEU A 188 -6.27 20.33 9.02
CA LEU A 188 -7.16 20.74 10.12
C LEU A 188 -7.57 19.54 11.00
N GLY A 189 -7.90 18.41 10.39
CA GLY A 189 -8.18 17.16 11.09
C GLY A 189 -7.00 16.69 11.95
N LYS A 190 -5.79 16.67 11.39
CA LYS A 190 -4.55 16.32 12.11
C LYS A 190 -4.25 17.29 13.25
N MET A 191 -4.45 18.59 13.05
CA MET A 191 -4.20 19.61 14.08
C MET A 191 -5.08 19.38 15.31
N HIS A 192 -6.38 19.15 15.12
CA HIS A 192 -7.29 18.82 16.21
C HIS A 192 -7.03 17.43 16.82
N LEU A 193 -6.60 16.45 16.02
CA LEU A 193 -6.30 15.11 16.51
C LEU A 193 -5.07 15.08 17.44
N TYR A 194 -3.99 15.76 17.04
CA TYR A 194 -2.72 15.74 17.76
C TYR A 194 -2.56 16.89 18.76
N GLY A 195 -3.35 17.95 18.63
CA GLY A 195 -3.29 19.15 19.45
C GLY A 195 -2.22 20.13 18.98
N MET A 196 -2.07 20.32 17.67
CA MET A 196 -1.08 21.24 17.08
C MET A 196 -1.67 22.65 17.02
N GLY A 197 -1.33 23.50 17.99
CA GLY A 197 -1.86 24.87 18.09
C GLY A 197 -3.30 24.99 18.60
N THR A 198 -3.93 23.87 18.95
CA THR A 198 -5.31 23.78 19.43
C THR A 198 -5.41 22.68 20.49
N PRO A 199 -6.32 22.77 21.48
CA PRO A 199 -6.63 21.64 22.33
C PRO A 199 -7.04 20.41 21.52
N ARG A 200 -6.69 19.21 21.99
CA ARG A 200 -7.10 17.97 21.33
C ARG A 200 -8.62 17.86 21.30
N ASP A 201 -9.18 17.72 20.11
CA ASP A 201 -10.59 17.53 19.88
C ASP A 201 -10.79 16.47 18.79
N THR A 202 -11.06 15.24 19.21
CA THR A 202 -11.23 14.13 18.26
C THR A 202 -12.53 14.25 17.46
N LYS A 203 -13.59 14.86 18.02
CA LYS A 203 -14.85 15.02 17.28
C LYS A 203 -14.65 15.96 16.10
N LEU A 204 -13.99 17.09 16.35
CA LEU A 204 -13.67 18.05 15.31
C LEU A 204 -12.64 17.49 14.32
N ALA A 205 -11.69 16.67 14.78
CA ALA A 205 -10.78 15.95 13.90
C ALA A 205 -11.53 15.03 12.93
N ILE A 206 -12.44 14.19 13.45
CA ILE A 206 -13.27 13.28 12.63
C ILE A 206 -14.06 14.07 11.59
N TYR A 207 -14.73 15.16 12.01
CA TYR A 207 -15.48 16.03 11.10
C TYR A 207 -14.63 16.46 9.90
N TRP A 208 -13.42 16.99 10.15
CA TRP A 208 -12.54 17.45 9.07
C TRP A 208 -12.03 16.33 8.18
N LEU A 209 -11.70 15.16 8.75
CA LEU A 209 -11.29 14.00 7.97
C LEU A 209 -12.44 13.52 7.07
N GLU A 210 -13.67 13.45 7.58
CA GLU A 210 -14.86 13.10 6.80
C GLU A 210 -15.10 14.08 5.64
N GLN A 211 -14.82 15.38 5.83
CA GLN A 211 -14.89 16.36 4.74
C GLN A 211 -13.98 16.01 3.56
N VAL A 212 -12.79 15.44 3.81
CA VAL A 212 -11.90 14.98 2.73
C VAL A 212 -12.49 13.76 2.04
N VAL A 213 -12.99 12.83 2.84
CA VAL A 213 -13.45 11.52 2.38
C VAL A 213 -14.74 11.60 1.57
N ASP A 214 -15.64 12.54 1.89
CA ASP A 214 -16.96 12.66 1.25
C ASP A 214 -16.97 13.60 0.04
N LYS A 215 -15.81 14.16 -0.33
CA LYS A 215 -15.68 14.89 -1.58
C LYS A 215 -16.05 14.02 -2.78
N PRO A 216 -16.68 14.61 -3.83
CA PRO A 216 -16.85 13.94 -5.12
C PRO A 216 -15.55 13.30 -5.59
N TYR A 217 -15.67 12.12 -6.18
CA TYR A 217 -14.55 11.28 -6.58
C TYR A 217 -14.99 10.41 -7.75
N HIS A 218 -14.18 10.38 -8.81
CA HIS A 218 -14.39 9.51 -9.95
C HIS A 218 -13.63 8.18 -9.76
N PRO A 219 -14.32 7.05 -9.59
CA PRO A 219 -13.71 5.76 -9.23
C PRO A 219 -12.77 5.15 -10.25
N VAL A 220 -12.67 5.73 -11.45
CA VAL A 220 -11.74 5.28 -12.50
C VAL A 220 -10.58 6.26 -12.72
N PHE A 221 -10.84 7.57 -12.61
CA PHE A 221 -9.87 8.60 -13.01
C PHE A 221 -9.09 9.14 -11.81
N ASP A 222 -9.78 9.27 -10.68
CA ASP A 222 -9.18 9.77 -9.43
C ASP A 222 -8.65 8.63 -8.56
N ARG A 223 -8.88 7.37 -8.98
CA ARG A 223 -8.46 6.18 -8.25
C ARG A 223 -6.96 6.17 -8.09
N MET A 224 -6.53 6.03 -6.84
CA MET A 224 -5.13 5.94 -6.51
C MET A 224 -4.55 4.70 -7.19
N LYS A 225 -3.38 4.87 -7.82
CA LYS A 225 -2.57 3.75 -8.27
C LYS A 225 -1.49 3.53 -7.23
N PHE A 226 -1.61 2.46 -6.46
CA PHE A 226 -0.58 2.08 -5.51
C PHE A 226 0.75 1.84 -6.24
N ASP A 227 1.80 2.52 -5.80
CA ASP A 227 3.17 2.28 -6.27
C ASP A 227 3.92 1.47 -5.20
N PRO A 228 4.21 0.17 -5.44
CA PRO A 228 4.97 -0.63 -4.50
C PRO A 228 6.39 -0.12 -4.23
N ALA A 229 6.96 0.70 -5.12
CA ALA A 229 8.28 1.29 -4.92
C ALA A 229 8.24 2.53 -4.00
N GLN A 230 7.08 3.15 -3.84
CA GLN A 230 6.84 4.35 -3.03
C GLN A 230 5.55 4.19 -2.21
N PRO A 231 5.47 3.19 -1.30
CA PRO A 231 4.26 2.86 -0.56
C PRO A 231 3.77 3.98 0.38
N GLU A 232 4.65 4.91 0.73
CA GLU A 232 4.37 6.10 1.54
C GLU A 232 3.64 7.21 0.77
N LEU A 233 3.72 7.21 -0.57
CA LEU A 233 3.02 8.18 -1.40
C LEU A 233 1.55 7.82 -1.49
N ILE A 234 0.78 8.31 -0.53
CA ILE A 234 -0.68 8.22 -0.50
C ILE A 234 -1.29 9.59 -0.77
N ASN A 235 -2.50 9.61 -1.35
CA ASN A 235 -3.25 10.86 -1.45
C ASN A 235 -3.92 11.21 -0.12
N ASP A 236 -4.33 12.47 -0.02
CA ASP A 236 -5.01 13.05 1.14
C ASP A 236 -6.24 12.24 1.57
N ARG A 237 -7.01 11.72 0.61
CA ARG A 237 -8.21 10.91 0.86
C ARG A 237 -7.87 9.59 1.53
N VAL A 238 -6.88 8.86 1.03
CA VAL A 238 -6.41 7.61 1.64
C VAL A 238 -5.87 7.89 3.03
N GLU A 239 -5.09 8.95 3.21
CA GLU A 239 -4.58 9.31 4.53
C GLU A 239 -5.73 9.61 5.51
N ALA A 240 -6.74 10.39 5.08
CA ALA A 240 -7.91 10.68 5.90
C ALA A 240 -8.68 9.42 6.30
N ILE A 241 -8.93 8.51 5.35
CA ILE A 241 -9.59 7.22 5.61
C ILE A 241 -8.79 6.39 6.62
N MET A 242 -7.46 6.31 6.46
CA MET A 242 -6.60 5.52 7.34
C MET A 242 -6.49 6.14 8.75
N LEU A 243 -6.56 7.46 8.88
CA LEU A 243 -6.66 8.13 10.17
C LEU A 243 -8.00 7.84 10.87
N LEU A 244 -9.12 7.86 10.13
CA LEU A 244 -10.44 7.48 10.66
C LEU A 244 -10.45 6.01 11.12
N ALA A 245 -9.82 5.11 10.36
CA ALA A 245 -9.60 3.73 10.77
C ALA A 245 -8.79 3.65 12.07
N LYS A 246 -7.66 4.39 12.16
CA LYS A 246 -6.80 4.41 13.35
C LYS A 246 -7.52 4.94 14.59
N ILE A 247 -8.33 5.99 14.45
CA ILE A 247 -9.14 6.55 15.54
C ILE A 247 -10.06 5.48 16.12
N ASN A 248 -10.78 4.74 15.26
CA ASN A 248 -11.69 3.67 15.67
C ASN A 248 -10.97 2.41 16.17
N LEU A 249 -9.76 2.12 15.67
CA LEU A 249 -8.93 0.99 16.08
C LEU A 249 -8.39 1.18 17.50
N VAL A 250 -7.84 2.37 17.77
CA VAL A 250 -7.20 2.70 19.05
C VAL A 250 -8.21 3.20 20.08
N GLY A 251 -9.31 3.81 19.63
CA GLY A 251 -10.31 4.43 20.50
C GLY A 251 -9.89 5.83 20.97
N ILE A 252 -9.36 6.65 20.07
CA ILE A 252 -8.94 8.03 20.39
C ILE A 252 -10.21 8.88 20.42
N GLY A 253 -10.65 9.35 21.59
CA GLY A 253 -11.83 10.23 21.73
C GLY A 253 -13.18 9.61 21.35
N VAL A 254 -13.20 8.36 20.88
CA VAL A 254 -14.38 7.54 20.58
C VAL A 254 -14.15 6.12 21.08
N PRO A 255 -15.21 5.33 21.37
CA PRO A 255 -15.05 3.91 21.69
C PRO A 255 -14.40 3.13 20.54
N LYS A 256 -13.61 2.12 20.86
CA LYS A 256 -13.05 1.21 19.84
C LYS A 256 -14.19 0.54 19.06
N ASN A 257 -14.10 0.56 17.73
CA ASN A 257 -15.14 0.00 16.87
C ASN A 257 -14.53 -0.73 15.67
N GLY A 258 -14.38 -2.05 15.80
CA GLY A 258 -13.80 -2.87 14.74
C GLY A 258 -14.67 -2.93 13.47
N ALA A 259 -15.99 -2.77 13.57
CA ALA A 259 -16.87 -2.75 12.40
C ALA A 259 -16.62 -1.50 11.54
N GLU A 260 -16.45 -0.34 12.19
CA GLU A 260 -16.05 0.90 11.53
C GLU A 260 -14.63 0.79 10.95
N VAL A 261 -13.68 0.16 11.65
CA VAL A 261 -12.34 -0.09 11.09
C VAL A 261 -12.41 -0.88 9.78
N ARG A 262 -13.20 -1.96 9.73
CA ARG A 262 -13.38 -2.72 8.48
C ARG A 262 -14.03 -1.89 7.38
N ARG A 263 -15.02 -1.06 7.71
CA ARG A 263 -15.66 -0.13 6.77
C ARG A 263 -14.65 0.84 6.18
N TRP A 264 -13.76 1.42 7.00
CA TRP A 264 -12.72 2.32 6.51
C TRP A 264 -11.66 1.59 5.68
N TYR A 265 -11.24 0.38 6.06
CA TYR A 265 -10.35 -0.43 5.21
C TYR A 265 -10.97 -0.75 3.84
N ALA A 266 -12.26 -1.08 3.80
CA ALA A 266 -12.97 -1.26 2.53
C ALA A 266 -13.00 0.03 1.70
N LYS A 267 -13.32 1.18 2.31
CA LYS A 267 -13.32 2.47 1.59
C LYS A 267 -11.92 2.82 1.04
N ALA A 268 -10.86 2.55 1.80
CA ALA A 268 -9.48 2.75 1.36
C ALA A 268 -9.09 1.79 0.20
N ALA A 269 -9.51 0.53 0.26
CA ALA A 269 -9.32 -0.43 -0.82
C ALA A 269 -10.05 0.00 -2.11
N ASP A 270 -11.29 0.50 -2.00
CA ASP A 270 -12.09 0.96 -3.14
C ASP A 270 -11.43 2.14 -3.86
N VAL A 271 -10.78 3.04 -3.11
CA VAL A 271 -10.01 4.15 -3.70
C VAL A 271 -8.62 3.75 -4.22
N GLY A 272 -8.27 2.46 -4.17
CA GLY A 272 -7.05 1.89 -4.78
C GLY A 272 -5.85 1.78 -3.84
N PHE A 273 -6.06 1.81 -2.52
CA PHE A 273 -4.99 1.59 -1.56
C PHE A 273 -4.82 0.11 -1.21
N ALA A 274 -3.96 -0.58 -1.96
CA ALA A 274 -3.68 -2.01 -1.82
C ALA A 274 -3.36 -2.49 -0.38
N PRO A 275 -2.59 -1.76 0.45
CA PRO A 275 -2.35 -2.16 1.83
C PRO A 275 -3.63 -2.26 2.68
N ALA A 276 -4.64 -1.41 2.43
CA ALA A 276 -5.93 -1.51 3.12
C ALA A 276 -6.75 -2.71 2.66
N ALA A 277 -6.69 -3.08 1.38
CA ALA A 277 -7.31 -4.32 0.90
C ALA A 277 -6.69 -5.54 1.59
N ASN A 278 -5.37 -5.54 1.82
CA ASN A 278 -4.71 -6.58 2.63
C ASN A 278 -5.20 -6.59 4.09
N LEU A 279 -5.27 -5.43 4.75
CA LEU A 279 -5.76 -5.32 6.13
C LEU A 279 -7.22 -5.77 6.25
N LEU A 280 -8.06 -5.47 5.27
CA LEU A 280 -9.43 -5.95 5.18
C LEU A 280 -9.47 -7.48 5.07
N GLY A 281 -8.63 -8.05 4.21
CA GLY A 281 -8.48 -9.50 4.08
C GLY A 281 -8.13 -10.18 5.40
N MET A 282 -7.14 -9.64 6.12
CA MET A 282 -6.75 -10.12 7.44
C MET A 282 -7.85 -9.95 8.50
N ALA A 283 -8.61 -8.86 8.45
CA ALA A 283 -9.76 -8.66 9.34
C ALA A 283 -10.84 -9.72 9.12
N PHE A 284 -11.08 -10.14 7.87
CA PHE A 284 -12.01 -11.23 7.57
C PHE A 284 -11.49 -12.61 8.02
N LEU A 285 -10.18 -12.89 7.92
CA LEU A 285 -9.60 -14.16 8.39
C LEU A 285 -9.67 -14.29 9.92
N THR A 286 -9.43 -13.18 10.63
CA THR A 286 -9.40 -13.14 12.09
C THR A 286 -10.78 -12.94 12.73
N GLY A 287 -11.79 -12.56 11.95
CA GLY A 287 -13.09 -12.12 12.47
C GLY A 287 -13.02 -10.75 13.18
N TYR A 288 -11.96 -9.97 12.97
CA TYR A 288 -11.87 -8.64 13.57
C TYR A 288 -12.97 -7.72 13.03
N GLY A 289 -13.75 -7.10 13.92
CA GLY A 289 -14.81 -6.18 13.54
C GLY A 289 -16.11 -6.81 13.04
N GLY A 290 -16.28 -8.13 13.18
CA GLY A 290 -17.54 -8.87 13.02
C GLY A 290 -17.32 -10.35 12.70
N GLY A 291 -18.05 -10.93 11.73
CA GLY A 291 -17.89 -12.36 11.41
C GLY A 291 -16.61 -12.67 10.61
N ARG A 292 -16.06 -13.87 10.83
CA ARG A 292 -15.02 -14.47 10.01
C ARG A 292 -15.58 -14.87 8.64
N ASP A 293 -14.85 -14.59 7.56
CA ASP A 293 -15.29 -14.87 6.18
C ASP A 293 -14.09 -15.13 5.25
N VAL A 294 -13.77 -16.41 5.03
CA VAL A 294 -12.60 -16.82 4.22
C VAL A 294 -12.75 -16.39 2.75
N ALA A 295 -13.97 -16.40 2.22
CA ALA A 295 -14.22 -16.05 0.83
C ALA A 295 -13.94 -14.56 0.58
N LYS A 296 -14.43 -13.68 1.46
CA LYS A 296 -14.13 -12.25 1.41
C LYS A 296 -12.66 -11.95 1.69
N ALA A 297 -12.06 -12.66 2.65
CA ALA A 297 -10.64 -12.53 2.92
C ALA A 297 -9.80 -12.78 1.66
N ARG A 298 -10.05 -13.90 0.97
CA ARG A 298 -9.37 -14.25 -0.27
C ARG A 298 -9.58 -13.20 -1.35
N ALA A 299 -10.81 -12.71 -1.52
CA ALA A 299 -11.11 -11.67 -2.52
C ALA A 299 -10.33 -10.37 -2.25
N SER A 300 -10.30 -9.89 -1.01
CA SER A 300 -9.57 -8.67 -0.65
C SER A 300 -8.05 -8.84 -0.76
N LEU A 301 -7.51 -10.00 -0.39
CA LEU A 301 -6.08 -10.28 -0.59
C LEU A 301 -5.73 -10.38 -2.08
N GLN A 302 -6.60 -10.98 -2.90
CA GLN A 302 -6.42 -11.07 -4.36
C GLN A 302 -6.40 -9.68 -5.00
N GLN A 303 -7.34 -8.81 -4.63
CA GLN A 303 -7.35 -7.41 -5.05
C GLN A 303 -6.01 -6.70 -4.72
N ALA A 304 -5.55 -6.81 -3.48
CA ALA A 304 -4.28 -6.21 -3.05
C ALA A 304 -3.08 -6.76 -3.85
N GLY A 305 -3.06 -8.06 -4.10
CA GLY A 305 -2.01 -8.72 -4.88
C GLY A 305 -1.99 -8.30 -6.36
N GLU A 306 -3.17 -8.12 -6.97
CA GLU A 306 -3.32 -7.62 -8.36
C GLU A 306 -2.84 -6.17 -8.50
N GLU A 307 -2.96 -5.36 -7.43
CA GLU A 307 -2.40 -4.03 -7.33
C GLU A 307 -0.88 -4.02 -6.99
N GLY A 308 -0.25 -5.20 -6.94
CA GLY A 308 1.20 -5.34 -6.74
C GLY A 308 1.64 -5.37 -5.27
N TYR A 309 0.72 -5.46 -4.31
CA TYR A 309 1.06 -5.52 -2.89
C TYR A 309 1.53 -6.92 -2.47
N LEU A 310 2.84 -7.11 -2.42
CA LEU A 310 3.49 -8.40 -2.17
C LEU A 310 3.10 -9.09 -0.85
N PRO A 311 2.89 -8.37 0.28
CA PRO A 311 2.43 -9.00 1.51
C PRO A 311 1.08 -9.72 1.32
N ALA A 312 0.18 -9.22 0.48
CA ALA A 312 -1.08 -9.91 0.21
C ALA A 312 -0.90 -11.22 -0.57
N LEU A 313 0.03 -11.24 -1.54
CA LEU A 313 0.41 -12.48 -2.24
C LEU A 313 1.00 -13.50 -1.27
N TYR A 314 1.81 -13.06 -0.30
CA TYR A 314 2.31 -13.93 0.76
C TYR A 314 1.17 -14.51 1.62
N GLU A 315 0.23 -13.67 2.05
CA GLU A 315 -0.92 -14.13 2.84
C GLU A 315 -1.85 -15.07 2.06
N LEU A 316 -2.06 -14.85 0.75
CA LEU A 316 -2.73 -15.81 -0.12
C LEU A 316 -1.99 -17.15 -0.17
N GLY A 317 -0.67 -17.10 -0.32
CA GLY A 317 0.16 -18.30 -0.28
C GLY A 317 0.00 -19.07 1.02
N ARG A 318 0.00 -18.37 2.17
CA ARG A 318 -0.22 -18.98 3.49
C ARG A 318 -1.62 -19.56 3.63
N LEU A 319 -2.63 -18.86 3.13
CA LEU A 319 -4.02 -19.29 3.17
C LEU A 319 -4.21 -20.62 2.41
N TYR A 320 -3.67 -20.74 1.19
CA TYR A 320 -3.70 -22.00 0.44
C TYR A 320 -2.79 -23.09 1.02
N TYR A 321 -1.66 -22.71 1.63
CA TYR A 321 -0.74 -23.67 2.26
C TYR A 321 -1.36 -24.35 3.48
N ASN A 322 -2.02 -23.57 4.33
CA ASN A 322 -2.66 -24.06 5.55
C ASN A 322 -4.05 -24.65 5.27
N GLY A 323 -4.73 -24.17 4.22
CA GLY A 323 -6.15 -24.40 4.04
C GLY A 323 -6.97 -23.74 5.14
N ASP A 324 -8.29 -23.77 4.97
CA ASP A 324 -9.26 -23.25 5.91
C ASP A 324 -10.63 -23.92 5.73
N GLU A 325 -11.58 -23.63 6.61
CA GLU A 325 -12.97 -24.03 6.46
C GLU A 325 -13.54 -23.52 5.12
N GLY A 326 -13.98 -24.45 4.27
CA GLY A 326 -14.45 -24.14 2.91
C GLY A 326 -13.34 -23.85 1.89
N LEU A 327 -12.07 -23.93 2.27
CA LEU A 327 -10.92 -23.75 1.39
C LEU A 327 -9.87 -24.85 1.62
N PRO A 328 -9.90 -25.96 0.86
CA PRO A 328 -8.92 -27.03 1.05
C PRO A 328 -7.48 -26.54 0.81
N LYS A 329 -6.53 -27.22 1.45
CA LYS A 329 -5.10 -27.02 1.19
C LYS A 329 -4.80 -27.21 -0.30
N ASP A 330 -4.06 -26.28 -0.87
CA ASP A 330 -3.56 -26.36 -2.23
C ASP A 330 -2.12 -25.86 -2.27
N TYR A 331 -1.18 -26.80 -2.14
CA TYR A 331 0.24 -26.50 -2.16
C TYR A 331 0.72 -25.97 -3.51
N LYS A 332 0.04 -26.29 -4.61
CA LYS A 332 0.42 -25.80 -5.94
C LYS A 332 0.08 -24.32 -6.06
N MET A 333 -1.12 -23.93 -5.63
CA MET A 333 -1.52 -22.52 -5.56
C MET A 333 -0.66 -21.75 -4.56
N ALA A 334 -0.41 -22.30 -3.37
CA ALA A 334 0.48 -21.69 -2.39
C ALA A 334 1.87 -21.41 -2.97
N GLY A 335 2.47 -22.42 -3.62
CA GLY A 335 3.77 -22.29 -4.27
C GLY A 335 3.78 -21.25 -5.39
N ALA A 336 2.68 -21.12 -6.14
CA ALA A 336 2.53 -20.10 -7.18
C ALA A 336 2.55 -18.68 -6.59
N TYR A 337 1.76 -18.42 -5.55
CA TYR A 337 1.71 -17.12 -4.88
C TYR A 337 3.04 -16.77 -4.18
N PHE A 338 3.63 -17.71 -3.44
CA PHE A 338 4.95 -17.51 -2.84
C PHE A 338 6.00 -17.22 -3.91
N SER A 339 6.00 -17.96 -5.02
CA SER A 339 6.96 -17.73 -6.11
C SER A 339 6.76 -16.38 -6.80
N ALA A 340 5.52 -15.93 -6.97
CA ALA A 340 5.22 -14.62 -7.55
C ALA A 340 5.78 -13.48 -6.68
N ALA A 341 5.49 -13.50 -5.38
CA ALA A 341 5.99 -12.51 -4.43
C ALA A 341 7.52 -12.60 -4.24
N ALA A 342 8.09 -13.81 -4.25
CA ALA A 342 9.53 -14.02 -4.15
C ALA A 342 10.30 -13.42 -5.34
N LYS A 343 9.78 -13.59 -6.57
CA LYS A 343 10.36 -12.98 -7.78
C LYS A 343 10.38 -11.45 -7.71
N ALA A 344 9.38 -10.85 -7.08
CA ALA A 344 9.31 -9.41 -6.82
C ALA A 344 10.12 -8.98 -5.56
N GLY A 345 10.85 -9.90 -4.93
CA GLY A 345 11.80 -9.60 -3.88
C GLY A 345 11.26 -9.67 -2.44
N HIS A 346 10.01 -10.08 -2.24
CA HIS A 346 9.40 -10.21 -0.91
C HIS A 346 10.07 -11.29 -0.07
N VAL A 347 10.69 -10.90 1.04
CA VAL A 347 11.63 -11.73 1.80
C VAL A 347 10.97 -12.98 2.39
N GLU A 348 9.82 -12.81 3.06
CA GLU A 348 9.05 -13.93 3.63
C GLU A 348 8.63 -14.94 2.56
N SER A 349 8.31 -14.46 1.35
CA SER A 349 7.91 -15.32 0.24
C SER A 349 9.10 -16.05 -0.39
N ILE A 350 10.30 -15.46 -0.39
CA ILE A 350 11.53 -16.16 -0.79
C ILE A 350 11.77 -17.35 0.15
N TYR A 351 11.67 -17.13 1.46
CA TYR A 351 11.78 -18.20 2.45
C TYR A 351 10.68 -19.26 2.27
N ALA A 352 9.41 -18.84 2.14
CA ALA A 352 8.31 -19.76 1.94
C ALA A 352 8.50 -20.60 0.67
N ALA A 353 8.91 -19.99 -0.45
CA ALA A 353 9.23 -20.71 -1.68
C ALA A 353 10.40 -21.69 -1.50
N ALA A 354 11.44 -21.32 -0.74
CA ALA A 354 12.54 -22.22 -0.39
C ALA A 354 12.02 -23.47 0.34
N ARG A 355 11.15 -23.29 1.34
CA ARG A 355 10.54 -24.40 2.08
C ARG A 355 9.71 -25.31 1.18
N MET A 356 8.99 -24.76 0.20
CA MET A 356 8.19 -25.56 -0.74
C MET A 356 9.08 -26.52 -1.54
N TYR A 357 10.25 -26.06 -2.02
CA TYR A 357 11.23 -26.91 -2.69
C TYR A 357 11.93 -27.88 -1.75
N ASP A 358 12.26 -27.46 -0.53
CA ASP A 358 12.94 -28.31 0.44
C ASP A 358 12.08 -29.52 0.86
N LEU A 359 10.80 -29.26 1.12
CA LEU A 359 9.85 -30.28 1.60
C LEU A 359 9.09 -30.97 0.46
N GLY A 360 9.20 -30.50 -0.77
CA GLY A 360 8.46 -31.04 -1.92
C GLY A 360 6.96 -30.77 -1.88
N TYR A 361 6.53 -29.65 -1.28
CA TYR A 361 5.12 -29.29 -1.22
C TYR A 361 4.69 -28.56 -2.49
N GLY A 362 3.78 -29.16 -3.25
CA GLY A 362 3.22 -28.56 -4.48
C GLY A 362 4.19 -28.48 -5.66
N VAL A 363 5.45 -28.82 -5.44
CA VAL A 363 6.55 -28.89 -6.42
C VAL A 363 7.40 -30.12 -6.10
N ALA A 364 8.16 -30.63 -7.08
CA ALA A 364 9.12 -31.70 -6.81
C ALA A 364 10.19 -31.22 -5.82
N PRO A 365 10.61 -32.05 -4.85
CA PRO A 365 11.70 -31.70 -3.94
C PRO A 365 12.97 -31.31 -4.71
N ASP A 366 13.54 -30.16 -4.35
CA ASP A 366 14.80 -29.65 -4.92
C ASP A 366 15.54 -28.85 -3.84
N GLN A 367 16.30 -29.58 -3.01
CA GLN A 367 17.00 -28.99 -1.87
C GLN A 367 18.15 -28.06 -2.31
N GLN A 368 18.76 -28.28 -3.48
CA GLN A 368 19.78 -27.37 -4.02
C GLN A 368 19.17 -26.00 -4.35
N ARG A 369 18.00 -25.99 -4.98
CA ARG A 369 17.24 -24.76 -5.22
C ARG A 369 16.75 -24.13 -3.92
N ALA A 370 16.32 -24.93 -2.95
CA ALA A 370 15.94 -24.44 -1.64
C ALA A 370 17.11 -23.72 -0.94
N ILE A 371 18.31 -24.31 -0.92
CA ILE A 371 19.53 -23.70 -0.36
C ILE A 371 19.82 -22.34 -1.01
N ALA A 372 19.70 -22.24 -2.33
CA ALA A 372 19.91 -20.96 -3.04
C ALA A 372 18.90 -19.88 -2.60
N LEU A 373 17.62 -20.25 -2.45
CA LEU A 373 16.58 -19.34 -1.99
C LEU A 373 16.72 -18.99 -0.49
N TYR A 374 17.05 -19.97 0.37
CA TYR A 374 17.36 -19.71 1.78
C TYR A 374 18.53 -18.74 1.92
N LYS A 375 19.59 -18.92 1.13
CA LYS A 375 20.71 -17.96 1.08
C LYS A 375 20.24 -16.56 0.67
N GLN A 376 19.38 -16.45 -0.34
CA GLN A 376 18.84 -15.16 -0.77
C GLN A 376 18.03 -14.47 0.33
N ALA A 377 17.17 -15.21 1.05
CA ALA A 377 16.40 -14.68 2.18
C ALA A 377 17.29 -14.33 3.38
N ALA A 378 18.28 -15.18 3.70
CA ALA A 378 19.24 -14.95 4.78
C ALA A 378 20.10 -13.71 4.56
N VAL A 379 20.58 -13.46 3.32
CA VAL A 379 21.30 -12.21 2.98
C VAL A 379 20.44 -10.97 3.21
N LYS A 380 19.11 -11.10 3.12
CA LYS A 380 18.15 -10.04 3.44
C LYS A 380 17.72 -10.03 4.92
N GLY A 381 18.38 -10.81 5.77
CA GLY A 381 18.14 -10.85 7.21
C GLY A 381 16.93 -11.68 7.64
N HIS A 382 16.46 -12.65 6.85
CA HIS A 382 15.34 -13.49 7.28
C HIS A 382 15.80 -14.57 8.27
N PRO A 383 15.39 -14.52 9.55
CA PRO A 383 16.03 -15.29 10.60
C PRO A 383 15.71 -16.80 10.51
N ALA A 384 14.54 -17.19 10.02
CA ALA A 384 14.26 -18.61 9.80
C ALA A 384 15.02 -19.17 8.57
N ALA A 385 15.42 -18.32 7.63
CA ALA A 385 16.19 -18.73 6.47
C ALA A 385 17.68 -18.89 6.85
N GLU A 386 18.19 -17.99 7.70
CA GLU A 386 19.49 -18.14 8.34
C GLU A 386 19.57 -19.46 9.12
N GLY A 387 18.56 -19.77 9.94
CA GLY A 387 18.47 -21.04 10.67
C GLY A 387 18.44 -22.26 9.75
N ALA A 388 17.61 -22.25 8.70
CA ALA A 388 17.57 -23.35 7.72
C ALA A 388 18.91 -23.54 7.01
N LEU A 389 19.56 -22.46 6.59
CA LEU A 389 20.88 -22.51 5.95
C LEU A 389 21.97 -23.00 6.92
N ALA A 390 21.89 -22.59 8.20
CA ALA A 390 22.78 -23.07 9.26
C ALA A 390 22.68 -24.59 9.42
N THR A 391 21.46 -25.15 9.39
CA THR A 391 21.24 -26.61 9.45
C THR A 391 21.91 -27.33 8.28
N TYR A 392 21.88 -26.81 7.05
CA TYR A 392 22.58 -27.45 5.94
C TYR A 392 24.10 -27.46 6.13
N PHE A 393 24.70 -26.35 6.60
CA PHE A 393 26.13 -26.30 6.93
C PHE A 393 26.48 -27.17 8.13
N TYR A 394 25.56 -27.33 9.09
CA TYR A 394 25.73 -28.20 10.23
C TYR A 394 25.74 -29.68 9.83
N GLU A 395 24.80 -30.09 8.99
CA GLU A 395 24.65 -31.50 8.58
C GLU A 395 25.69 -31.94 7.55
N GLY A 396 26.12 -31.06 6.65
CA GLY A 396 27.16 -31.36 5.68
C GLY A 396 26.77 -32.30 4.52
N LYS A 397 25.48 -32.62 4.36
CA LYS A 397 25.00 -33.60 3.37
C LYS A 397 24.97 -33.07 1.93
N LEU A 398 24.53 -31.81 1.76
CA LEU A 398 24.34 -31.16 0.44
C LEU A 398 25.29 -29.99 0.19
N VAL A 399 25.84 -29.43 1.26
CA VAL A 399 26.93 -28.44 1.26
C VAL A 399 28.03 -28.99 2.16
N PRO A 400 29.32 -28.64 1.96
CA PRO A 400 30.38 -29.06 2.86
C PRO A 400 30.07 -28.68 4.31
N GLN A 401 30.29 -29.62 5.24
CA GLN A 401 30.08 -29.35 6.65
C GLN A 401 30.98 -28.21 7.12
N ASP A 402 30.37 -27.19 7.74
CA ASP A 402 31.09 -26.06 8.30
C ASP A 402 30.37 -25.57 9.56
N TYR A 403 30.80 -26.09 10.71
CA TYR A 403 30.26 -25.69 12.00
C TYR A 403 30.51 -24.22 12.33
N SER A 404 31.58 -23.60 11.81
CA SER A 404 31.86 -22.18 12.06
C SER A 404 30.81 -21.31 11.38
N THR A 405 30.51 -21.61 10.11
CA THR A 405 29.46 -20.92 9.35
C THR A 405 28.07 -21.21 9.94
N ALA A 406 27.76 -22.46 10.28
CA ALA A 406 26.49 -22.81 10.92
C ALA A 406 26.30 -22.06 12.25
N ARG A 407 27.33 -22.02 13.12
CA ARG A 407 27.26 -21.32 14.39
C ARG A 407 27.05 -19.81 14.23
N LYS A 408 27.69 -19.19 13.24
CA LYS A 408 27.47 -17.77 12.91
C LYS A 408 26.03 -17.51 12.47
N LEU A 409 25.51 -18.32 11.56
CA LEU A 409 24.13 -18.17 11.07
C LEU A 409 23.08 -18.40 12.17
N PHE A 410 23.25 -19.44 13.00
CA PHE A 410 22.38 -19.64 14.16
C PHE A 410 22.47 -18.48 15.15
N ASN A 411 23.65 -17.89 15.33
CA ASN A 411 23.83 -16.70 16.18
C ASN A 411 23.11 -15.47 15.64
N GLU A 412 23.13 -15.21 14.33
CA GLU A 412 22.36 -14.11 13.75
C GLU A 412 20.85 -14.34 13.88
N ALA A 413 20.36 -15.55 13.62
CA ALA A 413 18.96 -15.90 13.79
C ALA A 413 18.51 -15.81 15.27
N ALA A 414 19.36 -16.25 16.20
CA ALA A 414 19.11 -16.20 17.64
C ALA A 414 19.00 -14.77 18.16
N LYS A 415 19.86 -13.85 17.71
CA LYS A 415 19.75 -12.41 18.05
C LYS A 415 18.43 -11.79 17.60
N GLN A 416 17.83 -12.33 16.54
CA GLN A 416 16.54 -11.91 16.01
C GLN A 416 15.34 -12.61 16.68
N GLY A 417 15.58 -13.39 17.74
CA GLY A 417 14.50 -13.99 18.53
C GLY A 417 14.07 -15.39 18.10
N GLN A 418 14.75 -16.04 17.14
CA GLN A 418 14.36 -17.38 16.72
C GLN A 418 14.71 -18.43 17.76
N ALA A 419 13.68 -19.03 18.35
CA ALA A 419 13.81 -19.96 19.47
C ALA A 419 14.62 -21.23 19.09
N ASP A 420 14.34 -21.81 17.92
CA ASP A 420 15.05 -22.98 17.39
C ASP A 420 16.54 -22.68 17.18
N ALA A 421 16.86 -21.47 16.70
CA ALA A 421 18.24 -21.04 16.49
C ALA A 421 18.99 -20.80 17.81
N MET A 422 18.31 -20.23 18.83
CA MET A 422 18.87 -20.10 20.18
C MET A 422 19.22 -21.48 20.76
N PHE A 423 18.31 -22.46 20.60
CA PHE A 423 18.53 -23.82 21.07
C PHE A 423 19.71 -24.49 20.36
N ASN A 424 19.75 -24.43 19.02
CA ASN A 424 20.83 -25.02 18.23
C ASN A 424 22.18 -24.34 18.52
N LEU A 425 22.21 -23.02 18.69
CA LEU A 425 23.41 -22.30 19.10
C LEU A 425 23.89 -22.73 20.48
N ALA A 426 22.97 -22.98 21.42
CA ALA A 426 23.29 -23.47 22.75
C ALA A 426 23.93 -24.86 22.69
N VAL A 427 23.36 -25.78 21.89
CA VAL A 427 23.93 -27.12 21.66
C VAL A 427 25.33 -27.01 21.06
N MET A 428 25.51 -26.26 19.97
CA MET A 428 26.82 -26.08 19.33
C MET A 428 27.85 -25.46 20.29
N THR A 429 27.42 -24.51 21.13
CA THR A 429 28.29 -23.86 22.13
C THR A 429 28.66 -24.80 23.27
N MET A 430 27.75 -25.69 23.69
CA MET A 430 28.01 -26.73 24.69
C MET A 430 28.99 -27.79 24.17
N GLU A 431 28.91 -28.11 22.88
CA GLU A 431 29.75 -29.13 22.23
C GLU A 431 31.08 -28.57 21.71
N GLY A 432 31.23 -27.24 21.63
CA GLY A 432 32.42 -26.61 21.03
C GLY A 432 32.47 -26.75 19.51
N GLN A 433 31.33 -26.93 18.85
CA GLN A 433 31.24 -26.98 17.40
C GLN A 433 31.36 -25.57 16.84
N GLY A 434 32.28 -25.37 15.90
CA GLY A 434 32.45 -24.08 15.22
C GLY A 434 33.02 -22.96 16.10
N GLY A 435 33.62 -23.28 17.25
CA GLY A 435 34.26 -22.33 18.15
C GLY A 435 34.46 -22.89 19.54
N SER A 436 34.88 -22.07 20.50
CA SER A 436 35.13 -22.53 21.88
C SER A 436 33.86 -23.04 22.56
N LYS A 437 34.05 -24.05 23.39
CA LYS A 437 33.02 -24.55 24.32
C LYS A 437 32.82 -23.57 25.46
N ASP A 438 31.57 -23.25 25.79
CA ASP A 438 31.23 -22.40 26.95
C ASP A 438 29.88 -22.82 27.54
N MET A 439 29.92 -23.52 28.69
CA MET A 439 28.71 -24.04 29.33
C MET A 439 27.81 -22.93 29.89
N ALA A 440 28.39 -21.81 30.33
CA ALA A 440 27.63 -20.68 30.85
C ALA A 440 26.83 -20.02 29.72
N VAL A 441 27.48 -19.76 28.57
CA VAL A 441 26.82 -19.17 27.40
C VAL A 441 25.78 -20.12 26.81
N ALA A 442 26.05 -21.42 26.75
CA ALA A 442 25.05 -22.42 26.34
C ALA A 442 23.82 -22.39 27.26
N TYR A 443 24.02 -22.34 28.58
CA TYR A 443 22.92 -22.26 29.54
C TYR A 443 22.09 -20.98 29.37
N VAL A 444 22.74 -19.84 29.08
CA VAL A 444 22.05 -18.57 28.77
C VAL A 444 21.16 -18.75 27.53
N TRP A 445 21.70 -19.29 26.44
CA TRP A 445 20.93 -19.47 25.21
C TRP A 445 19.79 -20.47 25.35
N PHE A 446 19.98 -21.58 26.08
CA PHE A 446 18.86 -22.47 26.43
C PHE A 446 17.79 -21.75 27.26
N SER A 447 18.20 -20.88 28.19
CA SER A 447 17.25 -20.10 29.01
C SER A 447 16.45 -19.11 28.16
N LEU A 448 17.09 -18.46 27.18
CA LEU A 448 16.42 -17.57 26.24
C LEU A 448 15.49 -18.34 25.30
N ALA A 449 15.91 -19.51 24.80
CA ALA A 449 15.06 -20.38 23.98
C ALA A 449 13.80 -20.81 24.74
N LYS A 450 13.93 -21.15 26.03
CA LYS A 450 12.79 -21.41 26.93
C LYS A 450 11.87 -20.20 27.04
N ALA A 451 12.43 -19.01 27.29
CA ALA A 451 11.63 -17.79 27.38
C ALA A 451 10.89 -17.47 26.07
N ALA A 452 11.46 -17.87 24.93
CA ALA A 452 10.84 -17.79 23.62
C ALA A 452 9.86 -18.95 23.30
N GLY A 453 9.66 -19.90 24.23
CA GLY A 453 8.67 -20.98 24.11
C GLY A 453 9.15 -22.25 23.42
N TYR A 454 10.46 -22.47 23.26
CA TYR A 454 10.97 -23.70 22.66
C TYR A 454 10.75 -24.91 23.59
N ALA A 455 10.02 -25.91 23.09
CA ALA A 455 9.52 -27.02 23.90
C ALA A 455 10.62 -27.85 24.60
N ASP A 456 11.73 -28.11 23.90
CA ASP A 456 12.80 -28.97 24.43
C ASP A 456 13.81 -28.21 25.31
N ALA A 457 13.67 -26.89 25.45
CA ALA A 457 14.61 -26.08 26.22
C ALA A 457 14.60 -26.44 27.71
N ASP A 458 13.46 -26.84 28.26
CA ASP A 458 13.34 -27.26 29.67
C ASP A 458 14.16 -28.51 29.97
N ALA A 459 14.06 -29.54 29.11
CA ALA A 459 14.83 -30.77 29.26
C ALA A 459 16.33 -30.51 29.12
N ALA A 460 16.73 -29.65 28.18
CA ALA A 460 18.12 -29.25 28.01
C ALA A 460 18.66 -28.51 29.24
N LEU A 461 17.90 -27.56 29.80
CA LEU A 461 18.29 -26.83 31.03
C LEU A 461 18.43 -27.76 32.23
N ALA A 462 17.54 -28.75 32.38
CA ALA A 462 17.62 -29.75 33.45
C ALA A 462 18.86 -30.64 33.32
N SER A 463 19.28 -30.96 32.09
CA SER A 463 20.50 -31.73 31.81
C SER A 463 21.78 -30.91 32.03
N VAL A 464 21.77 -29.65 31.59
CA VAL A 464 22.95 -28.79 31.57
C VAL A 464 23.20 -28.14 32.93
N GLY A 465 22.14 -27.72 33.64
CA GLY A 465 22.21 -27.03 34.93
C GLY A 465 23.13 -27.69 35.97
N PRO A 466 23.02 -29.00 36.24
CA PRO A 466 23.88 -29.72 37.17
C PRO A 466 25.35 -29.80 36.77
N ARG A 467 25.67 -29.55 35.49
CA ARG A 467 27.03 -29.65 34.93
C ARG A 467 27.79 -28.32 34.97
N LEU A 468 27.15 -27.21 35.37
CA LEU A 468 27.80 -25.91 35.50
C LEU A 468 28.64 -25.84 36.78
N THR A 469 29.84 -25.29 36.66
CA THR A 469 30.63 -24.86 37.82
C THR A 469 29.99 -23.64 38.50
N ALA A 470 30.38 -23.36 39.74
CA ALA A 470 29.90 -22.17 40.47
C ALA A 470 30.21 -20.86 39.71
N GLN A 471 31.39 -20.77 39.07
CA GLN A 471 31.78 -19.60 38.28
C GLN A 471 30.94 -19.47 37.00
N GLU A 472 30.67 -20.57 36.29
CA GLU A 472 29.82 -20.58 35.11
C GLU A 472 28.38 -20.21 35.45
N LYS A 473 27.86 -20.71 36.58
CA LYS A 473 26.54 -20.35 37.07
C LYS A 473 26.45 -18.85 37.37
N GLN A 474 27.44 -18.28 38.06
CA GLN A 474 27.50 -16.85 38.33
C GLN A 474 27.54 -16.01 37.03
N ARG A 475 28.34 -16.44 36.04
CA ARG A 475 28.40 -15.79 34.73
C ARG A 475 27.05 -15.83 34.00
N ALA A 476 26.37 -16.98 34.01
CA ALA A 476 25.06 -17.13 33.39
C ALA A 476 23.99 -16.28 34.09
N ASP A 477 23.96 -16.31 35.43
CA ASP A 477 23.04 -15.51 36.23
C ASP A 477 23.24 -14.00 36.01
N ALA A 478 24.48 -13.53 35.84
CA ALA A 478 24.76 -12.12 35.55
C ALA A 478 24.15 -11.63 34.23
N VAL A 479 24.01 -12.52 33.23
CA VAL A 479 23.38 -12.20 31.95
C VAL A 479 21.85 -12.30 32.04
N LEU A 480 21.34 -13.35 32.70
CA LEU A 480 19.89 -13.61 32.78
C LEU A 480 19.17 -12.73 33.81
N LYS A 481 19.88 -12.24 34.82
CA LYS A 481 19.35 -11.40 35.90
C LYS A 481 20.23 -10.15 36.07
N PRO A 482 20.23 -9.24 35.08
CA PRO A 482 21.03 -8.03 35.18
C PRO A 482 20.58 -7.22 36.40
N THR A 483 21.50 -6.91 37.30
CA THR A 483 21.23 -6.00 38.42
C THR A 483 20.90 -4.62 37.86
N ALA A 484 19.80 -4.02 38.32
CA ALA A 484 19.42 -2.68 37.89
C ALA A 484 20.59 -1.71 38.16
N LYS A 485 21.05 -1.00 37.13
CA LYS A 485 21.99 0.12 37.31
C LYS A 485 21.28 1.15 38.19
N ARG A 486 21.83 1.39 39.39
CA ARG A 486 21.39 2.44 40.31
C ARG A 486 21.65 3.83 39.75
#